data_AF-A0A9E7N9S7-F1
#
_entry.id   AF-A0A9E7N9S7-F1
#
_cell.length_a   1.000
_cell.length_b   1.000
_cell.length_c   1.000
_cell.angle_alpha   90.00
_cell.angle_beta   90.00
_cell.angle_gamma   90.00
#
_symmetry.space_group_name_H-M   'P 1'
#
loop_
_entity.id
_entity.type
_entity.pdbx_description
1 polymer ?
#
loop_
_entity_poly.entity_id
_entity_poly.type
_entity_poly.pdbx_seq_one_letter_code
_entity_poly.pdbx_strand_id
1 'polypeptide(L)'
;MLEQFVELLGRALALAATYIDEAIVAHLFVTEEDNRWQAAGDGLVLYAKTWKSVLGSTLLIVVGMYAVTAALLLALTPLAGAFGGLSTTVEFAGWLVVGAIVLTIYTGLLKPWVKTAVITTFLLESRNHSPDAKTRARIEARSEKFRELLGRVDAEDETKARDRPAAPA
;
A
#
# COMPACT_ATOMS: atom_id res chain seq x y z
N MET A 1 20.15 18.12 6.23
CA MET A 1 19.01 18.31 5.32
C MET A 1 18.87 17.18 4.30
N LEU A 2 19.93 16.82 3.55
CA LEU A 2 19.87 15.72 2.57
C LEU A 2 19.55 14.36 3.21
N GLU A 3 20.16 14.04 4.36
CA GLU A 3 19.93 12.76 5.07
C GLU A 3 18.46 12.59 5.49
N GLN A 4 17.84 13.64 6.06
CA GLN A 4 16.42 13.62 6.46
C GLN A 4 15.49 13.41 5.26
N PHE A 5 15.83 14.00 4.11
CA PHE A 5 15.06 13.81 2.89
C PHE A 5 15.17 12.37 2.36
N VAL A 6 16.38 11.79 2.38
CA VAL A 6 16.61 10.39 2.00
C VAL A 6 15.84 9.45 2.93
N GLU A 7 15.83 9.72 4.23
CA GLU A 7 15.06 8.93 5.20
C GLU A 7 13.55 9.03 4.95
N LEU A 8 13.04 10.23 4.68
CA LEU A 8 11.64 10.47 4.35
C LEU A 8 11.23 9.70 3.09
N LEU A 9 12.05 9.77 2.04
CA LEU A 9 11.84 9.00 0.82
C LEU A 9 11.88 7.49 1.08
N GLY A 10 12.83 7.01 1.89
CA GLY A 10 12.93 5.62 2.27
C GLY A 10 11.68 5.10 2.96
N ARG A 11 11.11 5.90 3.88
CA ARG A 11 9.84 5.58 4.57
C ARG A 11 8.66 5.57 3.61
N ALA A 12 8.57 6.56 2.71
CA ALA A 12 7.51 6.62 1.70
C ALA A 12 7.58 5.43 0.73
N LEU A 13 8.79 5.01 0.36
CA LEU A 13 9.03 3.85 -0.49
C LEU A 13 8.67 2.55 0.25
N ALA A 14 9.08 2.41 1.52
CA ALA A 14 8.71 1.26 2.34
C ALA A 14 7.19 1.15 2.50
N LEU A 15 6.51 2.28 2.71
CA LEU A 15 5.05 2.32 2.82
C LEU A 15 4.37 1.92 1.51
N ALA A 16 4.84 2.45 0.38
CA ALA A 16 4.34 2.06 -0.94
C ALA A 16 4.57 0.56 -1.21
N ALA A 17 5.75 0.04 -0.86
CA ALA A 17 6.13 -1.35 -1.05
C ALA A 17 5.30 -2.30 -0.16
N THR A 18 4.98 -1.88 1.06
CA THR A 18 4.20 -2.67 2.03
C THR A 18 2.80 -2.98 1.53
N TYR A 19 2.20 -2.10 0.73
CA TYR A 19 0.82 -2.24 0.25
C TYR A 19 0.72 -2.63 -1.22
N ILE A 20 1.81 -3.09 -1.84
CA ILE A 20 1.79 -3.53 -3.25
C ILE A 20 0.86 -4.72 -3.40
N ASP A 21 0.98 -5.73 -2.55
CA ASP A 21 0.19 -6.96 -2.65
C ASP A 21 -1.31 -6.67 -2.51
N GLU A 22 -1.75 -5.84 -1.56
CA GLU A 22 -3.16 -5.48 -1.47
C GLU A 22 -3.63 -4.59 -2.62
N ALA A 23 -2.74 -3.75 -3.17
CA ALA A 23 -3.04 -2.98 -4.38
C ALA A 23 -3.25 -3.90 -5.59
N ILE A 24 -2.41 -4.92 -5.76
CA ILE A 24 -2.56 -5.93 -6.81
C ILE A 24 -3.83 -6.76 -6.58
N VAL A 25 -4.09 -7.25 -5.36
CA VAL A 25 -5.33 -7.97 -5.02
C VAL A 25 -6.55 -7.12 -5.33
N ALA A 26 -6.55 -5.84 -4.97
CA ALA A 26 -7.64 -4.93 -5.31
C ALA A 26 -7.81 -4.77 -6.83
N HIS A 27 -6.71 -4.74 -7.60
CA HIS A 27 -6.77 -4.75 -9.06
C HIS A 27 -7.42 -6.04 -9.61
N LEU A 28 -7.05 -7.22 -9.10
CA LEU A 28 -7.69 -8.47 -9.48
C LEU A 28 -9.21 -8.48 -9.22
N PHE A 29 -9.68 -7.79 -8.18
CA PHE A 29 -11.11 -7.70 -7.89
C PHE A 29 -11.90 -6.80 -8.85
N VAL A 30 -11.25 -5.76 -9.39
CA VAL A 30 -11.92 -4.80 -10.30
C VAL A 30 -11.70 -5.11 -11.78
N THR A 31 -10.72 -5.95 -12.11
CA THR A 31 -10.42 -6.36 -13.49
C THR A 31 -11.19 -7.63 -13.85
N GLU A 32 -11.96 -7.55 -14.93
CA GLU A 32 -12.67 -8.69 -15.53
C GLU A 32 -11.74 -9.44 -16.50
N GLU A 33 -10.67 -10.05 -15.98
CA GLU A 33 -9.82 -10.95 -16.74
C GLU A 33 -10.14 -12.39 -16.36
N ASP A 34 -10.29 -13.25 -17.36
CA ASP A 34 -10.61 -14.65 -17.13
C ASP A 34 -9.40 -15.39 -16.53
N ASN A 35 -8.19 -15.07 -16.99
CA ASN A 35 -6.94 -15.59 -16.43
C ASN A 35 -6.46 -14.71 -15.27
N ARG A 36 -6.54 -15.25 -14.03
CA ARG A 36 -6.17 -14.49 -12.83
C ARG A 36 -4.67 -14.26 -12.71
N TRP A 37 -3.84 -15.18 -13.20
CA TRP A 37 -2.38 -14.96 -13.26
C TRP A 37 -2.04 -13.82 -14.22
N GLN A 38 -2.76 -13.72 -15.34
CA GLN A 38 -2.56 -12.63 -16.31
C GLN A 38 -2.91 -11.28 -15.69
N ALA A 39 -4.09 -11.15 -15.06
CA ALA A 39 -4.47 -9.92 -14.35
C ALA A 39 -3.47 -9.54 -13.23
N ALA A 40 -2.95 -10.52 -12.48
CA ALA A 40 -1.92 -10.25 -11.47
C ALA A 40 -0.62 -9.69 -12.10
N GLY A 41 -0.18 -10.31 -13.20
CA GLY A 41 1.01 -9.88 -13.94
C GLY A 41 0.85 -8.48 -14.52
N ASP A 42 -0.28 -8.21 -15.15
CA ASP A 42 -0.62 -6.91 -15.72
C ASP A 42 -0.79 -5.83 -14.66
N GLY A 43 -1.40 -6.17 -13.53
CA GLY A 43 -1.47 -5.30 -12.35
C GLY A 43 -0.07 -4.88 -11.86
N LEU A 44 0.89 -5.81 -11.83
CA LEU A 44 2.26 -5.51 -11.41
C LEU A 44 2.98 -4.60 -12.42
N VAL A 45 2.74 -4.80 -13.72
CA VAL A 45 3.25 -3.93 -14.79
C VAL A 45 2.66 -2.53 -14.64
N LEU A 46 1.34 -2.41 -14.42
CA LEU A 46 0.67 -1.13 -14.18
C LEU A 46 1.23 -0.42 -12.95
N TYR A 47 1.43 -1.14 -11.85
CA TYR A 47 2.01 -0.57 -10.63
C TYR A 47 3.42 -0.01 -10.88
N ALA A 48 4.23 -0.75 -11.65
CA ALA A 48 5.56 -0.30 -12.05
C ALA A 48 5.55 0.91 -13.01
N LYS A 49 4.44 1.20 -13.70
CA LYS A 49 4.28 2.44 -14.50
C LYS A 49 3.85 3.61 -13.63
N THR A 50 2.93 3.36 -12.69
CA THR A 50 2.33 4.38 -11.81
C THR A 50 3.11 4.61 -10.53
N TRP A 51 4.31 4.02 -10.38
CA TRP A 51 5.11 4.07 -9.16
C TRP A 51 5.36 5.49 -8.63
N LYS A 52 5.50 6.48 -9.53
CA LYS A 52 5.72 7.89 -9.14
C LYS A 52 4.51 8.48 -8.45
N SER A 53 3.32 8.25 -9.00
CA SER A 53 2.06 8.77 -8.46
C SER A 53 1.76 8.11 -7.11
N VAL A 54 1.98 6.80 -7.00
CA VAL A 54 1.86 6.08 -5.73
C VAL A 54 2.88 6.59 -4.71
N LEU A 55 4.15 6.74 -5.09
CA LEU A 55 5.19 7.27 -4.20
C LEU A 55 4.93 8.72 -3.77
N GLY A 56 4.39 9.56 -4.65
CA GLY A 56 4.00 10.92 -4.33
C GLY A 56 2.90 10.96 -3.27
N SER A 57 1.89 10.09 -3.40
CA SER A 57 0.83 9.95 -2.40
C SER A 57 1.36 9.44 -1.06
N THR A 58 2.24 8.44 -1.05
CA THR A 58 2.82 7.93 0.20
C THR A 58 3.75 8.94 0.85
N LEU A 59 4.47 9.73 0.08
CA LEU A 59 5.29 10.82 0.60
C LEU A 59 4.41 11.85 1.34
N LEU A 60 3.28 12.25 0.74
CA LEU A 60 2.32 13.14 1.39
C LEU A 60 1.76 12.54 2.68
N ILE A 61 1.44 11.24 2.67
CA ILE A 61 0.98 10.51 3.86
C ILE A 61 2.04 10.53 4.95
N VAL A 62 3.30 10.21 4.65
CA VAL A 62 4.39 10.20 5.64
C VAL A 62 4.61 11.59 6.23
N VAL A 63 4.59 12.64 5.41
CA VAL A 63 4.66 14.04 5.90
C VAL A 63 3.46 14.35 6.79
N GLY A 64 2.25 13.97 6.38
CA GLY A 64 1.03 14.12 7.19
C GLY A 64 1.12 13.39 8.53
N MET A 65 1.69 12.18 8.57
CA MET A 65 1.91 11.44 9.82
C MET A 65 2.86 12.16 10.77
N TYR A 66 3.93 12.78 10.26
CA TYR A 66 4.79 13.62 11.09
C TYR A 66 4.06 14.84 11.63
N ALA A 67 3.24 15.50 10.81
CA ALA A 67 2.43 16.64 11.25
C ALA A 67 1.44 16.23 12.36
N VAL A 68 0.73 15.10 12.19
CA VAL A 68 -0.18 14.54 13.21
C VAL A 68 0.59 14.18 14.48
N THR A 69 1.77 13.56 14.36
CA THR A 69 2.61 13.22 15.51
C THR A 69 3.06 14.49 16.26
N ALA A 70 3.49 15.53 15.54
CA ALA A 70 3.86 16.80 16.14
C ALA A 70 2.66 17.47 16.83
N ALA A 71 1.50 17.48 16.19
CA ALA A 71 0.26 18.00 16.79
C ALA A 71 -0.13 17.23 18.06
N LEU A 72 0.01 15.90 18.05
CA LEU A 72 -0.23 15.06 19.22
C LEU A 72 0.73 15.41 20.36
N LEU A 73 2.03 15.54 20.08
CA LEU A 73 3.02 15.94 21.08
C LEU A 73 2.71 17.32 21.68
N LEU A 74 2.28 18.28 20.86
CA LEU A 74 1.84 19.58 21.35
C LEU A 74 0.61 19.47 22.26
N ALA A 75 -0.35 18.62 21.89
CA ALA A 75 -1.55 18.34 22.70
C ALA A 75 -1.26 17.63 24.03
N LEU A 76 -0.13 16.91 24.14
CA LEU A 76 0.29 16.31 25.41
C LEU A 76 0.72 17.35 26.46
N THR A 77 1.18 18.54 26.05
CA THR A 77 1.64 19.60 26.97
C THR A 77 0.56 20.02 27.99
N PRO A 78 -0.65 20.47 27.56
CA PRO A 78 -1.71 20.81 28.53
C PRO A 78 -2.20 19.60 29.31
N LEU A 79 -2.14 18.39 28.72
CA LEU A 79 -2.57 17.16 29.37
C LEU A 79 -1.65 16.77 30.52
N ALA A 80 -0.34 16.93 30.35
CA ALA A 80 0.65 16.77 31.40
C ALA A 80 0.44 17.78 32.54
N GLY A 81 0.10 19.03 32.22
CA GLY A 81 -0.28 20.04 33.21
C GLY A 81 -1.54 19.67 34.00
N ALA A 82 -2.54 19.08 33.33
CA ALA A 82 -3.76 18.61 33.98
C ALA A 82 -3.52 17.42 34.91
N PHE A 83 -2.55 16.55 34.60
CA PHE A 83 -2.22 15.40 35.43
C PHE A 83 -1.25 15.70 36.57
N GLY A 84 -0.39 16.72 36.44
CA GLY A 84 0.68 17.02 37.40
C GLY A 84 0.23 17.40 38.83
N GLY A 85 -1.07 17.68 39.04
CA GLY A 85 -1.66 17.91 40.37
C GLY A 85 -2.34 16.70 40.99
N LEU A 86 -2.36 15.56 40.30
CA LEU A 86 -3.07 14.34 40.73
C LEU A 86 -2.15 13.45 41.58
N SER A 87 -2.75 12.46 42.27
CA SER A 87 -1.96 11.41 42.91
C SER A 87 -1.28 10.53 41.85
N THR A 88 -0.11 9.98 42.19
CA THR A 88 0.70 9.17 41.27
C THR A 88 -0.10 8.03 40.62
N THR A 89 -0.99 7.38 41.37
CA THR A 89 -1.84 6.30 40.84
C THR A 89 -2.84 6.81 39.78
N VAL A 90 -3.45 7.98 40.03
CA VAL A 90 -4.44 8.56 39.13
C VAL A 90 -3.77 9.14 37.88
N GLU A 91 -2.61 9.79 38.04
CA GLU A 91 -1.78 10.25 36.93
C GLU A 91 -1.40 9.09 36.00
N PHE A 92 -0.88 8.00 36.56
CA PHE A 92 -0.50 6.82 35.78
C PHE A 92 -1.71 6.21 35.04
N ALA A 93 -2.85 6.08 35.71
CA ALA A 93 -4.08 5.61 35.07
C ALA A 93 -4.53 6.55 33.93
N GLY A 94 -4.41 7.87 34.11
CA GLY A 94 -4.69 8.85 33.07
C GLY A 94 -3.82 8.64 31.82
N TRP A 95 -2.50 8.48 32.00
CA TRP A 95 -1.59 8.20 30.89
C TRP A 95 -1.87 6.87 30.19
N LEU A 96 -2.29 5.83 30.93
CA LEU A 96 -2.72 4.57 30.32
C LEU A 96 -3.94 4.75 29.42
N VAL A 97 -4.93 5.52 29.85
CA VAL A 97 -6.12 5.83 29.05
C VAL A 97 -5.74 6.60 27.78
N VAL A 98 -4.89 7.62 27.90
CA VAL A 98 -4.40 8.39 26.76
C VAL A 98 -3.66 7.49 25.77
N GLY A 99 -2.75 6.65 26.26
CA GLY A 99 -2.02 5.69 25.43
C GLY A 99 -2.95 4.71 24.72
N ALA A 100 -3.97 4.20 25.42
CA ALA A 100 -4.97 3.30 24.83
C ALA A 100 -5.79 3.98 23.73
N ILE A 101 -6.19 5.24 23.92
CA ILE A 101 -6.91 6.02 22.91
C ILE A 101 -6.03 6.24 21.67
N VAL A 102 -4.79 6.69 21.87
CA VAL A 102 -3.84 6.92 20.77
C VAL A 102 -3.59 5.62 19.99
N LEU A 103 -3.38 4.51 20.70
CA LEU A 103 -3.17 3.21 20.07
C LEU A 103 -4.39 2.78 19.26
N THR A 104 -5.60 2.95 19.81
CA THR A 104 -6.86 2.61 19.14
C THR A 104 -7.07 3.42 17.87
N ILE A 105 -6.82 4.74 17.92
CA ILE A 105 -6.90 5.60 16.74
C ILE A 105 -5.86 5.18 15.69
N TYR A 106 -4.63 4.90 16.13
CA TYR A 106 -3.55 4.52 15.23
C TYR A 106 -3.82 3.19 14.51
N THR A 107 -4.25 2.16 15.25
CA THR A 107 -4.49 0.82 14.66
C THR A 107 -5.83 0.72 13.96
N GLY A 108 -6.87 1.35 14.49
CA GLY A 108 -8.24 1.24 13.99
C GLY A 108 -8.58 2.23 12.87
N LEU A 109 -7.91 3.39 12.81
CA LEU A 109 -8.24 4.43 11.83
C LEU A 109 -7.06 4.76 10.92
N LEU A 110 -5.90 5.13 11.48
CA LEU A 110 -4.78 5.61 10.67
C LEU A 110 -4.23 4.51 9.75
N LYS A 111 -3.96 3.31 10.28
CA LYS A 111 -3.44 2.19 9.46
C LYS A 111 -4.38 1.82 8.29
N PRO A 112 -5.69 1.57 8.49
CA PRO A 112 -6.61 1.30 7.40
C PRO A 112 -6.71 2.46 6.41
N TRP A 113 -6.76 3.71 6.90
CA TRP A 113 -6.83 4.88 6.03
C TRP A 113 -5.63 4.99 5.09
N VAL A 114 -4.41 4.80 5.61
CA VAL A 114 -3.19 4.80 4.80
C VAL A 114 -3.26 3.73 3.71
N LYS A 115 -3.64 2.50 4.08
CA LYS A 115 -3.80 1.39 3.12
C LYS A 115 -4.77 1.79 2.01
N THR A 116 -5.96 2.29 2.36
CA THR A 116 -6.98 2.71 1.39
C THR A 116 -6.47 3.82 0.48
N ALA A 117 -5.77 4.82 1.01
CA ALA A 117 -5.23 5.91 0.21
C ALA A 117 -4.22 5.42 -0.84
N VAL A 118 -3.32 4.51 -0.46
CA VAL A 118 -2.33 3.92 -1.39
C VAL A 118 -2.99 3.09 -2.48
N ILE A 119 -3.88 2.17 -2.09
CA ILE A 119 -4.61 1.30 -3.04
C ILE A 119 -5.43 2.15 -4.00
N THR A 120 -6.18 3.12 -3.49
CA THR A 120 -7.04 3.98 -4.32
C THR A 120 -6.21 4.82 -5.28
N THR A 121 -5.07 5.36 -4.84
CA THR A 121 -4.15 6.10 -5.72
C THR A 121 -3.68 5.21 -6.87
N PHE A 122 -3.24 3.99 -6.57
CA PHE A 122 -2.84 3.03 -7.60
C PHE A 122 -4.00 2.73 -8.57
N LEU A 123 -5.18 2.36 -8.06
CA LEU A 123 -6.32 2.01 -8.91
C LEU A 123 -6.77 3.16 -9.79
N LEU A 124 -6.81 4.39 -9.27
CA LEU A 124 -7.19 5.57 -10.07
C LEU A 124 -6.15 5.89 -11.14
N GLU A 125 -4.87 5.87 -10.80
CA GLU A 125 -3.82 6.19 -11.75
C GLU A 125 -3.67 5.10 -12.83
N SER A 126 -3.82 3.84 -12.44
CA SER A 126 -3.70 2.69 -13.34
C SER A 126 -4.72 2.71 -14.47
N ARG A 127 -5.91 3.31 -14.27
CA ARG A 127 -6.95 3.46 -15.31
C ARG A 127 -6.50 4.29 -16.51
N ASN A 128 -5.53 5.18 -16.32
CA ASN A 128 -5.00 6.03 -17.38
C ASN A 128 -3.84 5.34 -18.15
N HIS A 129 -3.55 4.09 -17.85
CA HIS A 129 -2.46 3.33 -18.43
C HIS A 129 -2.91 1.94 -18.87
N SER A 130 -2.20 1.39 -19.83
CA SER A 130 -2.30 -0.03 -20.20
C SER A 130 -0.97 -0.74 -19.90
N PRO A 131 -1.00 -2.03 -19.56
CA PRO A 131 0.22 -2.83 -19.46
C PRO A 131 1.02 -2.74 -20.77
N ASP A 132 2.33 -2.54 -20.69
CA ASP A 132 3.20 -2.45 -21.87
C ASP A 132 4.37 -3.44 -21.81
N ALA A 133 4.77 -3.90 -22.99
CA ALA A 133 5.82 -4.91 -23.14
C ALA A 133 7.19 -4.45 -22.62
N LYS A 134 7.52 -3.16 -22.72
CA LYS A 134 8.81 -2.62 -22.27
C LYS A 134 8.92 -2.68 -20.74
N THR A 135 7.87 -2.31 -20.04
CA THR A 135 7.82 -2.39 -18.58
C THR A 135 7.79 -3.84 -18.11
N ARG A 136 6.99 -4.70 -18.76
CA ARG A 136 6.95 -6.14 -18.50
C ARG A 136 8.34 -6.79 -18.61
N ALA A 137 9.02 -6.58 -19.75
CA ALA A 137 10.37 -7.12 -19.98
C ALA A 137 11.40 -6.63 -18.94
N ARG A 138 11.26 -5.37 -18.48
CA ARG A 138 12.15 -4.82 -17.44
C ARG A 138 11.95 -5.52 -16.09
N ILE A 139 10.72 -5.82 -15.71
CA ILE A 139 10.41 -6.53 -14.46
C ILE A 139 10.89 -7.98 -14.58
N GLU A 140 10.60 -8.63 -15.70
CA GLU A 140 11.00 -10.00 -16.00
C GLU A 140 12.52 -10.21 -15.91
N ALA A 141 13.29 -9.28 -16.47
CA ALA A 141 14.75 -9.33 -16.41
C ALA A 141 15.34 -9.21 -15.00
N ARG A 142 14.55 -8.72 -14.02
CA ARG A 142 15.02 -8.41 -12.66
C ARG A 142 14.36 -9.23 -11.57
N SER A 143 13.27 -9.94 -11.87
CA SER A 143 12.48 -10.66 -10.89
C SER A 143 12.23 -12.10 -11.35
N GLU A 144 12.84 -13.04 -10.65
CA GLU A 144 12.56 -14.47 -10.82
C GLU A 144 11.10 -14.81 -10.49
N LYS A 145 10.54 -14.19 -9.44
CA LYS A 145 9.13 -14.40 -9.07
C LYS A 145 8.15 -13.89 -10.11
N PHE A 146 8.51 -12.84 -10.84
CA PHE A 146 7.70 -12.40 -11.97
C PHE A 146 7.78 -13.39 -13.13
N ARG A 147 8.96 -13.95 -13.44
CA ARG A 147 9.09 -15.03 -14.43
C ARG A 147 8.28 -16.27 -14.05
N GLU A 148 8.31 -16.66 -12.79
CA GLU A 148 7.48 -17.77 -12.26
C GLU A 148 5.99 -17.48 -12.45
N LEU A 149 5.55 -16.25 -12.18
CA LEU A 149 4.16 -15.82 -12.39
C LEU A 149 3.77 -15.91 -13.86
N LEU A 150 4.62 -15.45 -14.79
CA LEU A 150 4.35 -15.55 -16.23
C LEU A 150 4.24 -17.01 -16.69
N GLY A 151 5.05 -17.92 -16.15
CA GLY A 151 4.92 -19.35 -16.45
C GLY A 151 3.59 -19.96 -16.00
N ARG A 152 2.95 -19.40 -14.95
CA ARG A 152 1.59 -19.81 -14.53
C ARG A 152 0.50 -19.27 -15.45
N VAL A 153 0.73 -18.12 -16.09
CA VAL A 153 -0.17 -17.59 -17.13
C VAL A 153 -0.23 -18.60 -18.28
N ASP A 154 0.93 -18.99 -18.81
CA ASP A 154 1.04 -19.93 -19.93
C ASP A 154 0.37 -21.27 -19.60
N ALA A 155 0.60 -21.80 -18.39
CA ALA A 155 -0.01 -23.06 -17.95
C ALA A 155 -1.55 -23.01 -17.82
N GLU A 156 -2.10 -21.89 -17.33
CA GLU A 156 -3.55 -21.70 -17.24
C GLU A 156 -4.18 -21.56 -18.63
N ASP A 157 -3.52 -20.81 -19.53
CA ASP A 157 -3.98 -20.64 -20.91
C ASP A 157 -3.99 -21.96 -21.69
N GLU A 158 -2.96 -22.80 -21.52
CA GLU A 158 -2.93 -24.16 -22.08
C GLU A 158 -4.07 -25.03 -21.54
N THR A 159 -4.36 -24.94 -20.24
CA THR A 159 -5.43 -25.70 -19.60
C THR A 159 -6.79 -25.28 -20.16
N LYS A 160 -7.06 -23.97 -20.24
CA LYS A 160 -8.29 -23.44 -20.82
C LYS A 160 -8.45 -23.76 -22.31
N ALA A 161 -7.35 -23.79 -23.06
CA ALA A 161 -7.37 -24.18 -24.47
C ALA A 161 -7.75 -25.66 -24.64
N ARG A 162 -7.29 -26.55 -23.75
CA ARG A 162 -7.65 -27.99 -23.76
C ARG A 162 -9.11 -28.24 -23.39
N ASP A 163 -9.65 -27.47 -22.44
CA ASP A 163 -11.01 -27.65 -21.94
C ASP A 163 -12.09 -26.95 -22.80
N ARG A 164 -11.68 -26.20 -23.85
CA ARG A 164 -12.62 -25.56 -24.77
C ARG A 164 -13.32 -26.63 -25.62
N PRO A 165 -14.66 -26.78 -25.53
CA PRO A 165 -15.37 -27.78 -26.32
C PRO A 165 -15.16 -27.51 -27.82
N ALA A 166 -14.91 -28.57 -28.59
CA ALA A 166 -14.84 -28.48 -30.05
C ALA A 166 -16.13 -27.82 -30.56
N ALA A 167 -16.00 -26.73 -31.31
CA ALA A 167 -17.15 -26.03 -31.89
C ALA A 167 -17.99 -27.04 -32.69
N PRO A 168 -19.33 -27.06 -32.52
CA PRO A 168 -20.17 -27.91 -33.35
C PRO A 168 -19.98 -27.48 -34.82
N ALA A 169 -19.61 -28.44 -35.66
CA ALA A 169 -19.42 -28.27 -37.10
C ALA A 169 -20.75 -28.04 -37.84
#